data_AF-A0AAT9QLA3-F1
#
_entry.id   AF-A0AAT9QLA3-F1
#
_cell.length_a   1.000
_cell.length_b   1.000
_cell.length_c   1.000
_cell.angle_alpha   90.00
_cell.angle_beta   90.00
_cell.angle_gamma   90.00
#
_symmetry.space_group_name_H-M   'P 1'
#
loop_
_entity.id
_entity.type
_entity.pdbx_description
1 polymer ?
#
loop_
_entity_poly.entity_id
_entity_poly.type
_entity_poly.pdbx_seq_one_letter_code
_entity_poly.pdbx_strand_id
1 'polypeptide(L)'
;MRRILWWLAAASITTLVFGSVYVTLQQIGRHSANVAPAAAAAARLQQPGTDSTAGAPLDLTPDSGVFLIVYGDTNSPLSTTVTVGGSTPVVPPGVLDTARALGSDTVTWQPEPGLRMAIVAKQSAGKVVVAGQSLAPFEAADRMTMVFLGAGWLASMLVLAAAYWAAELMDRKQGRNPDGLRRE
;
A
#
# COMPACT_ATOMS: atom_id res chain seq x y z
N MET A 1 15.70 -35.18 16.79
CA MET A 1 15.72 -34.54 15.45
C MET A 1 14.34 -34.43 14.80
N ARG A 2 13.55 -35.51 14.66
CA ARG A 2 12.23 -35.48 13.98
C ARG A 2 11.26 -34.42 14.53
N ARG A 3 11.16 -34.24 15.86
CA ARG A 3 10.27 -33.24 16.48
C ARG A 3 10.65 -31.79 16.17
N ILE A 4 11.94 -31.49 16.17
CA ILE A 4 12.47 -30.15 15.84
C ILE A 4 12.14 -29.81 14.38
N LEU A 5 12.29 -30.78 13.46
CA LEU A 5 11.91 -30.62 12.06
C LEU A 5 10.41 -30.29 11.90
N TRP A 6 9.52 -30.98 12.61
CA TRP A 6 8.08 -30.68 12.57
C TRP A 6 7.75 -29.31 13.14
N TRP A 7 8.39 -28.91 14.24
CA TRP A 7 8.20 -27.59 14.82
C TRP A 7 8.69 -26.48 13.88
N LEU A 8 9.88 -26.62 13.28
CA LEU A 8 10.41 -25.68 12.30
C LEU A 8 9.52 -25.60 11.05
N ALA A 9 9.02 -26.74 10.57
CA ALA A 9 8.07 -26.76 9.45
C ALA A 9 6.79 -26.01 9.78
N ALA A 10 6.20 -26.26 10.96
CA ALA A 10 5.01 -25.54 11.42
C ALA A 10 5.26 -24.02 11.55
N ALA A 11 6.37 -23.62 12.18
CA ALA A 11 6.73 -22.21 12.32
C ALA A 11 6.95 -21.51 10.96
N SER A 12 7.58 -22.22 10.02
CA SER A 12 7.79 -21.73 8.65
C SER A 12 6.47 -21.54 7.92
N ILE A 13 5.57 -22.53 7.97
CA ILE A 13 4.23 -22.45 7.36
C ILE A 13 3.44 -21.29 7.95
N THR A 14 3.39 -21.17 9.28
CA THR A 14 2.69 -20.06 9.93
C THR A 14 3.25 -18.70 9.49
N THR A 15 4.58 -18.56 9.40
CA THR A 15 5.21 -17.32 8.95
C THR A 15 4.86 -16.99 7.50
N LEU A 16 4.87 -17.99 6.60
CA LEU A 16 4.48 -17.80 5.21
C LEU A 16 3.00 -17.41 5.08
N VAL A 17 2.11 -18.00 5.87
CA VAL A 17 0.68 -17.66 5.87
C VAL A 17 0.47 -16.21 6.30
N PHE A 18 0.96 -15.81 7.48
CA PHE A 18 0.80 -14.43 7.94
C PHE A 18 1.50 -13.42 7.01
N GLY A 19 2.71 -13.75 6.53
CA GLY A 19 3.47 -12.92 5.60
C GLY A 19 2.77 -12.72 4.25
N SER A 20 2.24 -13.80 3.66
CA SER A 20 1.51 -13.71 2.38
C SER A 20 0.22 -12.89 2.51
N VAL A 21 -0.52 -13.04 3.61
CA VAL A 21 -1.71 -12.23 3.89
C VAL A 21 -1.32 -10.76 4.04
N TYR A 22 -0.25 -10.45 4.78
CA TYR A 22 0.25 -9.08 4.94
C TYR A 22 0.62 -8.46 3.60
N VAL A 23 1.44 -9.14 2.79
CA VAL A 23 1.83 -8.66 1.46
C VAL A 23 0.62 -8.44 0.58
N THR A 24 -0.35 -9.36 0.58
CA THR A 24 -1.57 -9.23 -0.23
C THR A 24 -2.36 -7.99 0.16
N LEU A 25 -2.59 -7.75 1.46
CA LEU A 25 -3.31 -6.57 1.93
C LEU A 25 -2.56 -5.28 1.61
N GLN A 26 -1.24 -5.27 1.76
CA GLN A 26 -0.41 -4.11 1.42
C GLN A 26 -0.46 -3.79 -0.08
N GLN A 27 -0.42 -4.80 -0.95
CA GLN A 27 -0.55 -4.63 -2.41
C GLN A 27 -1.93 -4.11 -2.81
N ILE A 28 -3.00 -4.66 -2.21
CA ILE A 28 -4.38 -4.18 -2.42
C ILE A 28 -4.49 -2.71 -2.00
N GLY A 29 -3.98 -2.35 -0.82
CA GLY A 29 -3.96 -0.98 -0.32
C GLY A 29 -3.29 -0.03 -1.30
N ARG A 30 -2.07 -0.35 -1.77
CA ARG A 30 -1.37 0.47 -2.75
C ARG A 30 -2.08 0.60 -4.08
N HIS A 31 -2.65 -0.48 -4.60
CA HIS A 31 -3.37 -0.42 -5.86
C HIS A 31 -4.65 0.41 -5.74
N SER A 32 -5.39 0.26 -4.63
CA SER A 32 -6.63 0.99 -4.37
C SER A 32 -6.44 2.51 -4.29
N ALA A 33 -5.28 2.97 -3.84
CA ALA A 33 -4.91 4.38 -3.83
C ALA A 33 -4.82 5.01 -5.24
N ASN A 34 -4.74 4.21 -6.30
CA ASN A 34 -4.69 4.71 -7.67
C ASN A 34 -6.05 4.66 -8.39
N VAL A 35 -7.00 3.87 -7.87
CA VAL A 35 -8.29 3.60 -8.56
C VAL A 35 -9.14 4.86 -8.70
N ALA A 36 -9.40 5.56 -7.59
CA ALA A 36 -10.26 6.74 -7.62
C ALA A 36 -9.66 7.90 -8.45
N PRO A 37 -8.36 8.23 -8.32
CA PRO A 37 -7.70 9.17 -9.23
C PRO A 37 -7.77 8.75 -10.70
N ALA A 38 -7.48 7.49 -11.01
CA ALA A 38 -7.52 7.00 -12.40
C ALA A 38 -8.91 7.13 -13.03
N ALA A 39 -9.97 6.90 -12.24
CA ALA A 39 -11.36 7.09 -12.65
C ALA A 39 -11.69 8.58 -12.83
N ALA A 40 -11.29 9.44 -11.89
CA ALA A 40 -11.53 10.88 -11.97
C ALA A 40 -10.81 11.52 -13.17
N ALA A 41 -9.55 11.15 -13.42
CA ALA A 41 -8.81 11.59 -14.61
C ALA A 41 -9.53 11.16 -15.90
N ALA A 42 -9.97 9.90 -15.98
CA ALA A 42 -10.70 9.41 -17.15
C ALA A 42 -12.04 10.13 -17.36
N ALA A 43 -12.81 10.33 -16.29
CA ALA A 43 -14.07 11.07 -16.33
C ALA A 43 -13.86 12.52 -16.79
N ARG A 44 -12.77 13.16 -16.33
CA ARG A 44 -12.45 14.53 -16.74
C ARG A 44 -12.09 14.64 -18.22
N LEU A 45 -11.40 13.65 -18.77
CA LEU A 45 -11.06 13.57 -20.19
C LEU A 45 -12.28 13.33 -21.09
N GLN A 46 -13.36 12.77 -20.55
CA GLN A 46 -14.62 12.59 -21.29
C GLN A 46 -15.48 13.85 -21.35
N GLN A 47 -15.20 14.88 -20.53
CA GLN A 47 -15.92 16.14 -20.52
C GLN A 47 -15.33 17.10 -21.56
N PRO A 48 -16.01 17.36 -22.70
CA PRO A 48 -15.49 18.24 -23.73
C PRO A 48 -15.56 19.71 -23.28
N GLY A 49 -14.54 20.50 -23.61
CA GLY A 49 -14.68 21.96 -23.72
C GLY A 49 -14.58 22.79 -22.44
N THR A 50 -14.32 22.21 -21.27
CA THR A 50 -13.97 22.98 -20.08
C THR A 50 -12.54 22.68 -19.70
N ASP A 51 -11.68 23.70 -19.64
CA ASP A 51 -10.35 23.60 -19.02
C ASP A 51 -10.38 23.97 -17.54
N SER A 52 -11.52 24.43 -17.05
CA SER A 52 -11.73 24.83 -15.66
C SER A 52 -12.15 23.65 -14.79
N THR A 53 -11.55 23.53 -13.62
CA THR A 53 -12.04 22.70 -12.52
C THR A 53 -13.11 23.47 -11.74
N ALA A 54 -14.20 22.80 -11.35
CA ALA A 54 -15.28 23.46 -10.60
C ALA A 54 -14.88 23.69 -9.13
N GLY A 55 -15.21 24.88 -8.60
CA GLY A 55 -15.00 25.25 -7.20
C GLY A 55 -13.70 25.99 -6.92
N ALA A 56 -13.63 26.61 -5.74
CA ALA A 56 -12.39 27.21 -5.25
C ALA A 56 -11.38 26.10 -4.91
N PRO A 57 -10.09 26.25 -5.25
CA PRO A 57 -9.06 25.31 -4.85
C PRO A 57 -9.00 25.17 -3.32
N LEU A 58 -8.87 23.93 -2.85
CA LEU A 58 -8.67 23.62 -1.44
C LEU A 58 -7.18 23.40 -1.15
N ASP A 59 -6.73 23.69 0.06
CA ASP A 59 -5.33 23.41 0.42
C ASP A 59 -5.14 21.90 0.65
N LEU A 60 -4.00 21.37 0.19
CA LEU A 60 -3.67 19.96 0.32
C LEU A 60 -3.38 19.61 1.77
N THR A 61 -4.04 18.55 2.23
CA THR A 61 -3.89 17.99 3.58
C THR A 61 -3.73 16.47 3.51
N PRO A 62 -3.23 15.83 4.58
CA PRO A 62 -3.18 14.37 4.66
C PRO A 62 -4.55 13.68 4.55
N ASP A 63 -5.66 14.40 4.76
CA ASP A 63 -7.02 13.88 4.63
C ASP A 63 -7.69 14.28 3.32
N SER A 64 -6.95 14.89 2.40
CA SER A 64 -7.48 15.32 1.12
C SER A 64 -7.93 14.14 0.26
N GLY A 65 -9.18 14.21 -0.17
CA GLY A 65 -9.77 13.28 -1.13
C GLY A 65 -9.23 13.46 -2.55
N VAL A 66 -10.03 13.04 -3.53
CA VAL A 66 -9.61 13.12 -4.93
C VAL A 66 -9.54 14.58 -5.39
N PHE A 67 -8.39 14.97 -5.95
CA PHE A 67 -8.15 16.28 -6.55
C PHE A 67 -7.73 16.15 -8.01
N LEU A 68 -7.80 17.26 -8.76
CA LEU A 68 -7.50 17.34 -10.18
C LEU A 68 -6.60 18.55 -10.48
N ILE A 69 -5.67 18.37 -11.41
CA ILE A 69 -4.86 19.42 -12.03
C ILE A 69 -4.88 19.16 -13.54
N VAL A 70 -5.29 20.16 -14.32
CA VAL A 70 -5.31 20.07 -15.78
C VAL A 70 -4.11 20.82 -16.32
N TYR A 71 -3.31 20.15 -17.15
CA TYR A 71 -2.14 20.72 -17.82
C TYR A 71 -2.40 20.88 -19.31
N GLY A 72 -1.99 22.04 -19.83
CA GLY A 72 -1.99 22.33 -21.27
C GLY A 72 -0.80 21.70 -21.98
N ASP A 73 -0.61 22.04 -23.26
CA ASP A 73 0.42 21.45 -24.11
C ASP A 73 1.86 21.75 -23.63
N THR A 74 2.04 22.86 -22.92
CA THR A 74 3.34 23.37 -22.44
C THR A 74 3.70 22.90 -21.03
N ASN A 75 3.06 21.85 -20.49
CA ASN A 75 3.22 21.38 -19.11
C ASN A 75 2.95 22.45 -18.03
N SER A 76 2.25 23.53 -18.40
CA SER A 76 1.76 24.54 -17.46
C SER A 76 0.36 24.17 -16.94
N PRO A 77 0.08 24.33 -15.64
CA PRO A 77 -1.24 24.08 -15.09
C PRO A 77 -2.23 25.12 -15.63
N LEU A 78 -3.32 24.66 -16.22
CA LEU A 78 -4.46 25.47 -16.71
C LEU A 78 -5.51 25.66 -15.61
N SER A 79 -5.76 24.62 -14.83
CA SER A 79 -6.68 24.66 -13.69
C SER A 79 -6.32 23.60 -12.64
N THR A 80 -6.78 23.83 -11.42
CA THR A 80 -6.55 22.93 -10.29
C THR A 80 -7.71 23.02 -9.31
N THR A 81 -8.05 21.90 -8.68
CA THR A 81 -8.95 21.89 -7.50
C THR A 81 -8.18 22.06 -6.19
N VAL A 82 -6.86 22.25 -6.27
CA VAL A 82 -6.00 22.14 -5.09
C VAL A 82 -4.83 23.11 -5.09
N THR A 83 -4.43 23.51 -3.89
CA THR A 83 -3.25 24.35 -3.59
C THR A 83 -2.34 23.66 -2.57
N VAL A 84 -1.10 24.12 -2.49
CA VAL A 84 -0.16 23.77 -1.42
C VAL A 84 0.35 25.09 -0.84
N GLY A 85 0.01 25.37 0.41
CA GLY A 85 0.36 26.65 1.04
C GLY A 85 -0.23 27.84 0.27
N GLY A 86 -1.42 27.66 -0.32
CA GLY A 86 -2.10 28.68 -1.13
C GLY A 86 -1.54 28.88 -2.55
N SER A 87 -0.53 28.11 -2.97
CA SER A 87 0.02 28.16 -4.33
C SER A 87 -0.41 26.96 -5.17
N THR A 88 -0.55 27.13 -6.49
CA THR A 88 -0.85 26.02 -7.40
C THR A 88 0.32 25.03 -7.42
N PRO A 89 0.11 23.76 -7.03
CA PRO A 89 1.17 22.78 -7.08
C PRO A 89 1.51 22.40 -8.53
N VAL A 90 2.79 22.13 -8.75
CA VAL A 90 3.31 21.63 -10.02
C VAL A 90 3.85 20.22 -9.79
N VAL A 91 3.39 19.27 -10.59
CA VAL A 91 3.90 17.90 -10.54
C VAL A 91 5.25 17.80 -11.29
N PRO A 92 6.11 16.82 -10.97
CA PRO A 92 7.37 16.65 -11.66
C PRO A 92 7.15 16.49 -13.18
N PRO A 93 7.93 17.19 -14.03
CA PRO A 93 7.70 17.21 -15.47
C PRO A 93 7.76 15.81 -16.10
N GLY A 94 8.63 14.93 -15.58
CA GLY A 94 8.74 13.55 -16.04
C GLY A 94 7.43 12.75 -15.96
N VAL A 95 6.51 13.10 -15.04
CA VAL A 95 5.19 12.47 -14.95
C VAL A 95 4.32 12.87 -16.14
N LEU A 96 4.36 14.15 -16.50
CA LEU A 96 3.62 14.69 -17.64
C LEU A 96 4.20 14.17 -18.96
N ASP A 97 5.51 14.14 -19.08
CA ASP A 97 6.21 13.67 -20.27
C ASP A 97 5.96 12.17 -20.50
N THR A 98 6.01 11.36 -19.44
CA THR A 98 5.68 9.92 -19.50
C THR A 98 4.23 9.70 -19.86
N ALA A 99 3.29 10.45 -19.26
CA ALA A 99 1.88 10.36 -19.62
C ALA A 99 1.62 10.75 -21.08
N ARG A 100 2.34 11.74 -21.63
CA ARG A 100 2.25 12.08 -23.06
C ARG A 100 2.79 11.00 -23.97
N ALA A 101 3.90 10.36 -23.59
CA ALA A 101 4.53 9.33 -24.38
C ALA A 101 3.78 7.98 -24.35
N LEU A 102 3.25 7.60 -23.18
CA LEU A 102 2.68 6.27 -22.91
C LEU A 102 1.15 6.30 -22.68
N GLY A 103 0.52 7.48 -22.70
CA GLY A 103 -0.91 7.69 -22.46
C GLY A 103 -1.27 7.84 -20.98
N SER A 104 -0.46 7.32 -20.06
CA SER A 104 -0.64 7.50 -18.62
C SER A 104 0.64 7.31 -17.82
N ASP A 105 0.71 7.92 -16.65
CA ASP A 105 1.74 7.65 -15.64
C ASP A 105 1.12 7.62 -14.24
N THR A 106 1.66 6.78 -13.35
CA THR A 106 1.18 6.64 -11.97
C THR A 106 2.36 6.65 -11.03
N VAL A 107 2.41 7.65 -10.15
CA VAL A 107 3.52 7.83 -9.20
C VAL A 107 3.03 8.26 -7.83
N THR A 108 3.88 8.05 -6.84
CA THR A 108 3.74 8.73 -5.55
C THR A 108 4.43 10.09 -5.67
N TRP A 109 3.69 11.14 -5.38
CA TRP A 109 4.18 12.51 -5.39
C TRP A 109 4.08 13.10 -4.00
N GLN A 110 5.12 13.84 -3.60
CA GLN A 110 5.22 14.44 -2.29
C GLN A 110 5.59 15.93 -2.43
N PRO A 111 4.61 16.85 -2.53
CA PRO A 111 4.88 18.29 -2.63
C PRO A 111 5.62 18.84 -1.42
N GLU A 112 5.24 18.38 -0.22
CA GLU A 112 5.82 18.82 1.05
C GLU A 112 6.01 17.62 2.00
N PRO A 113 6.89 17.75 3.02
CA PRO A 113 6.97 16.78 4.09
C PRO A 113 5.60 16.46 4.70
N GLY A 114 5.20 15.19 4.69
CA GLY A 114 3.91 14.75 5.24
C GLY A 114 2.73 14.74 4.25
N LEU A 115 2.87 15.33 3.06
CA LEU A 115 1.85 15.28 2.00
C LEU A 115 2.21 14.23 0.96
N ARG A 116 1.96 12.96 1.25
CA ARG A 116 2.21 11.86 0.30
C ARG A 116 0.93 11.59 -0.50
N MET A 117 0.98 11.79 -1.81
CA MET A 117 -0.17 11.70 -2.70
C MET A 117 0.06 10.60 -3.74
N ALA A 118 -0.94 9.75 -3.95
CA ALA A 118 -0.98 8.89 -5.13
C ALA A 118 -1.53 9.72 -6.29
N ILE A 119 -0.76 9.88 -7.36
CA ILE A 119 -1.20 10.63 -8.54
C ILE A 119 -1.21 9.75 -9.79
N VAL A 120 -2.21 9.98 -10.63
CA VAL A 120 -2.39 9.34 -11.93
C VAL A 120 -2.53 10.45 -12.96
N ALA A 121 -1.58 10.53 -13.88
CA ALA A 121 -1.61 11.38 -15.04
C ALA A 121 -2.18 10.61 -16.23
N LYS A 122 -3.12 11.19 -16.97
CA LYS A 122 -3.65 10.65 -18.23
C LYS A 122 -3.63 11.72 -19.31
N GLN A 123 -3.20 11.33 -20.50
CA GLN A 123 -3.15 12.20 -21.66
C GLN A 123 -4.35 11.97 -22.58
N SER A 124 -4.87 13.06 -23.16
CA SER A 124 -5.78 13.02 -24.31
C SER A 124 -5.77 14.35 -25.04
N ALA A 125 -5.77 14.32 -26.37
CA ALA A 125 -5.91 15.50 -27.23
C ALA A 125 -4.99 16.69 -26.85
N GLY A 126 -3.70 16.42 -26.59
CA GLY A 126 -2.71 17.45 -26.22
C GLY A 126 -2.68 17.82 -24.74
N LYS A 127 -3.74 17.52 -23.99
CA LYS A 127 -3.86 17.83 -22.55
C LYS A 127 -3.42 16.66 -21.70
N VAL A 128 -2.95 16.97 -20.49
CA VAL A 128 -2.69 15.97 -19.44
C VAL A 128 -3.53 16.32 -18.23
N VAL A 129 -4.39 15.39 -17.82
CA VAL A 129 -5.13 15.49 -16.56
C VAL A 129 -4.41 14.67 -15.51
N VAL A 130 -3.99 15.34 -14.44
CA VAL A 130 -3.47 14.69 -13.25
C VAL A 130 -4.58 14.64 -12.23
N ALA A 131 -4.94 13.44 -11.78
CA ALA A 131 -5.75 13.26 -10.61
C ALA A 131 -4.88 12.71 -9.48
N GLY A 132 -5.22 13.02 -8.24
CA GLY A 132 -4.56 12.39 -7.11
C GLY A 132 -5.43 12.28 -5.88
N GLN A 133 -4.95 11.57 -4.87
CA GLN A 133 -5.54 11.52 -3.54
C GLN A 133 -4.48 11.25 -2.49
N SER A 134 -4.78 11.52 -1.22
CA SER A 134 -3.84 11.27 -0.13
C SER A 134 -3.58 9.78 0.08
N LEU A 135 -2.31 9.44 0.39
CA LEU A 135 -1.90 8.11 0.83
C LEU A 135 -2.10 7.89 2.33
N ALA A 136 -2.32 8.95 3.13
CA ALA A 136 -2.35 8.84 4.59
C ALA A 136 -3.40 7.84 5.11
N PRO A 137 -4.64 7.78 4.57
CA PRO A 137 -5.62 6.77 4.99
C PRO A 137 -5.15 5.33 4.72
N PHE A 138 -4.46 5.11 3.60
CA PHE A 138 -3.94 3.80 3.22
C PHE A 138 -2.73 3.39 4.06
N GLU A 139 -1.87 4.35 4.40
CA GLU A 139 -0.73 4.15 5.30
C GLU A 139 -1.17 3.88 6.75
N ALA A 140 -2.25 4.53 7.20
CA ALA A 140 -2.88 4.23 8.48
C ALA A 140 -3.46 2.81 8.51
N ALA A 141 -4.12 2.39 7.43
CA ALA A 141 -4.63 1.02 7.29
C ALA A 141 -3.50 -0.02 7.29
N ASP A 142 -2.41 0.19 6.55
CA ASP A 142 -1.24 -0.72 6.52
C ASP A 142 -0.64 -0.90 7.92
N ARG A 143 -0.48 0.21 8.68
CA ARG A 143 0.01 0.17 10.05
C ARG A 143 -0.88 -0.67 10.96
N MET A 144 -2.20 -0.53 10.84
CA MET A 144 -3.15 -1.30 11.63
C MET A 144 -3.14 -2.78 11.25
N THR A 145 -3.08 -3.09 9.95
CA THR A 145 -2.93 -4.46 9.44
C THR A 145 -1.65 -5.11 9.96
N MET A 146 -0.53 -4.40 9.97
CA MET A 146 0.75 -4.88 10.51
C MET A 146 0.63 -5.24 11.99
N VAL A 147 -0.02 -4.40 12.80
CA VAL A 147 -0.20 -4.66 14.24
C VAL A 147 -1.05 -5.91 14.47
N PHE A 148 -2.19 -6.04 13.79
CA PHE A 148 -3.07 -7.21 13.98
C PHE A 148 -2.45 -8.52 13.49
N LEU A 149 -1.87 -8.53 12.29
CA LEU A 149 -1.22 -9.72 11.76
C LEU A 149 0.04 -10.08 12.56
N GLY A 150 0.82 -9.08 12.98
CA GLY A 150 1.98 -9.27 13.83
C GLY A 150 1.60 -9.87 15.19
N ALA A 151 0.55 -9.37 15.84
CA ALA A 151 0.05 -9.92 17.09
C ALA A 151 -0.47 -11.35 16.94
N GLY A 152 -1.25 -11.63 15.88
CA GLY A 152 -1.74 -12.97 15.58
C GLY A 152 -0.61 -13.97 15.27
N TRP A 153 0.40 -13.52 14.53
CA TRP A 153 1.59 -14.32 14.25
C TRP A 153 2.38 -14.62 15.53
N LEU A 154 2.63 -13.62 16.39
CA LEU A 154 3.31 -13.80 17.68
C LEU A 154 2.55 -14.77 18.57
N ALA A 155 1.23 -14.62 18.70
CA ALA A 155 0.40 -15.54 19.47
C ALA A 155 0.50 -16.98 18.94
N SER A 156 0.48 -17.15 17.61
CA SER A 156 0.63 -18.46 16.96
C SER A 156 2.00 -19.09 17.24
N MET A 157 3.08 -18.28 17.20
CA MET A 157 4.44 -18.74 17.55
C MET A 157 4.54 -19.17 19.01
N LEU A 158 3.92 -18.42 19.93
CA LEU A 158 3.90 -18.76 21.35
C LEU A 158 3.17 -20.08 21.61
N VAL A 159 2.04 -20.31 20.94
CA VAL A 159 1.29 -21.57 21.03
C VAL A 159 2.13 -22.74 20.50
N LEU A 160 2.79 -22.58 19.35
CA LEU A 160 3.67 -23.61 18.80
C LEU A 160 4.85 -23.93 19.73
N ALA A 161 5.47 -22.90 20.32
CA ALA A 161 6.55 -23.08 21.29
C ALA A 161 6.05 -23.80 22.55
N ALA A 162 4.92 -23.37 23.12
CA ALA A 162 4.32 -24.00 24.29
C ALA A 162 3.98 -25.49 24.04
N ALA A 163 3.42 -25.81 22.87
CA ALA A 163 3.10 -27.17 22.47
C ALA A 163 4.37 -28.05 22.37
N TYR A 164 5.45 -27.50 21.79
CA TYR A 164 6.74 -28.19 21.72
C TYR A 164 7.31 -28.48 23.12
N TRP A 165 7.30 -27.48 24.00
CA TRP A 165 7.76 -27.62 25.38
C TRP A 165 6.92 -28.61 26.19
N ALA A 166 5.59 -28.57 26.06
CA ALA A 166 4.70 -29.51 26.73
C ALA A 166 4.95 -30.95 26.29
N ALA A 167 5.14 -31.19 24.99
CA ALA A 167 5.47 -32.50 24.44
C ALA A 167 6.82 -33.02 24.94
N GLU A 168 7.81 -32.15 25.11
CA GLU A 168 9.12 -32.50 25.69
C GLU A 168 9.00 -32.88 27.17
N LEU A 169 8.24 -32.11 27.97
CA LEU A 169 8.02 -32.41 29.38
C LEU A 169 7.28 -33.74 29.60
N MET A 170 6.30 -34.05 28.75
CA MET A 170 5.56 -35.32 28.81
C MET A 170 6.45 -36.53 28.50
N ASP A 171 7.30 -36.44 27.47
CA ASP A 171 8.26 -37.49 27.13
C ASP A 171 9.24 -37.76 28.27
N ARG A 172 9.76 -36.70 28.91
CA ARG A 172 10.63 -36.80 30.08
C ARG A 172 9.94 -37.50 31.26
N LYS A 173 8.67 -37.14 31.53
CA LYS A 173 7.88 -37.77 32.60
C LYS A 173 7.57 -39.25 32.34
N GLN A 174 7.42 -39.66 31.08
CA GLN A 174 7.13 -41.06 30.72
C GLN A 174 8.37 -41.97 30.69
N GLY A 175 9.57 -41.46 31.03
CA GLY A 175 10.79 -42.28 31.10
C GLY A 175 11.19 -42.90 29.76
N ARG A 176 10.71 -42.33 28.64
CA ARG A 176 10.96 -42.86 27.31
C ARG A 176 12.38 -42.48 26.89
N ASN A 177 13.34 -43.33 27.29
CA ASN A 177 14.72 -43.24 26.85
C ASN A 177 14.76 -43.35 25.32
N PRO A 178 15.33 -42.37 24.58
CA PRO A 178 15.36 -42.40 23.11
C PRO A 178 16.20 -43.56 22.56
N ASP A 179 17.05 -44.17 23.39
CA ASP A 179 17.84 -45.36 23.04
C ASP A 179 17.33 -46.57 23.82
N GLY A 180 16.50 -47.38 23.15
CA GLY A 180 15.97 -48.63 23.66
C GLY A 180 17.02 -49.75 23.76
N LEU A 181 18.12 -49.53 24.49
CA LEU A 181 18.99 -50.62 24.91
C LEU A 181 18.39 -51.27 26.16
N ARG A 182 17.57 -52.31 25.92
CA ARG A 182 17.32 -53.36 26.92
C ARG A 182 18.68 -53.92 27.33
N ARG A 183 19.09 -53.72 28.58
CA ARG A 183 20.11 -54.60 29.18
C ARG A 183 19.39 -55.87 29.61
N GLU A 184 19.73 -56.96 28.94
CA GLU A 184 19.51 -58.33 29.42
C GLU A 184 20.31 -58.58 30.71
#